data_AF-A0A954KS56-F1
#
_entry.id   AF-A0A954KS56-F1
#
_cell.length_a   1.000
_cell.length_b   1.000
_cell.length_c   1.000
_cell.angle_alpha   90.00
_cell.angle_beta   90.00
_cell.angle_gamma   90.00
#
_symmetry.space_group_name_H-M   'P 1'
#
loop_
_entity.id
_entity.type
_entity.pdbx_description
1 polymer ?
#
loop_
_entity_poly.entity_id
_entity_poly.type
_entity_poly.pdbx_seq_one_letter_code
_entity_poly.pdbx_strand_id
1 'polypeptide(L)'
;MGVEARVKFFTIDRCGYYKYRSSHSAFGEIGGVLSNLSDWVSGKSVSLTATYHPTNEQDENLLNTYCFSIRSNSSGDFLLTTWNETESDEGTVASLELTGRVENAAIELIDVPDGYVPGYPAYFWFPNGLNGFATIQFRSRLNGRNNLTHYLEPVSKPLKYSEQTSELHEAVIQMRV
;
A
#
# COMPACT_ATOMS: atom_id res chain seq x y z
N MET A 1 13.56 23.69 -2.28
CA MET A 1 14.31 22.47 -1.88
C MET A 1 13.53 21.28 -2.45
N GLY A 2 14.13 20.49 -3.33
CA GLY A 2 13.47 19.30 -3.90
C GLY A 2 13.45 18.16 -2.89
N VAL A 3 12.38 17.36 -2.88
CA VAL A 3 12.34 16.09 -2.15
C VAL A 3 12.81 15.01 -3.13
N GLU A 4 13.88 14.29 -2.78
CA GLU A 4 14.34 13.13 -3.54
C GLU A 4 13.42 11.94 -3.28
N ALA A 5 13.14 11.15 -4.31
CA ALA A 5 12.31 9.95 -4.20
C ALA A 5 12.98 8.76 -4.88
N ARG A 6 13.03 7.62 -4.20
CA ARG A 6 13.47 6.35 -4.76
C ARG A 6 12.25 5.57 -5.25
N VAL A 7 12.28 5.20 -6.52
CA VAL A 7 11.24 4.40 -7.16
C VAL A 7 11.81 3.01 -7.48
N LYS A 8 11.12 1.96 -7.05
CA LYS A 8 11.47 0.57 -7.39
C LYS A 8 10.31 -0.12 -8.07
N PHE A 9 10.57 -0.80 -9.18
CA PHE A 9 9.57 -1.52 -9.96
C PHE A 9 9.57 -3.01 -9.64
N PHE A 10 8.37 -3.59 -9.62
CA PHE A 10 8.11 -4.99 -9.33
C PHE A 10 7.19 -5.57 -10.39
N THR A 11 7.43 -6.81 -10.79
CA THR A 11 6.53 -7.56 -11.65
C THR A 11 5.57 -8.37 -10.79
N ILE A 12 4.29 -8.39 -11.18
CA ILE A 12 3.26 -9.21 -10.58
C ILE A 12 3.22 -10.51 -11.37
N ASP A 13 3.75 -11.60 -10.81
CA ASP A 13 3.80 -12.87 -11.51
C ASP A 13 2.39 -13.46 -11.62
N ARG A 14 1.58 -13.35 -10.56
CA ARG A 14 0.20 -13.84 -10.49
C ARG A 14 -0.67 -13.00 -9.55
N CYS A 15 -1.90 -12.72 -9.98
CA CYS A 15 -2.97 -12.11 -9.19
C CYS A 15 -4.32 -12.69 -9.61
N GLY A 16 -5.10 -13.20 -8.66
CA GLY A 16 -6.47 -13.64 -8.90
C GLY A 16 -6.68 -15.15 -8.94
N TYR A 17 -7.89 -15.53 -9.34
CA TYR A 17 -8.38 -16.90 -9.30
C TYR A 17 -8.18 -17.58 -10.65
N TYR A 18 -7.33 -18.59 -10.69
CA TYR A 18 -7.02 -19.33 -11.92
C TYR A 18 -7.78 -20.65 -11.97
N LYS A 19 -8.31 -20.97 -13.15
CA LYS A 19 -8.74 -22.35 -13.45
C LYS A 19 -7.52 -23.27 -13.49
N TYR A 20 -7.74 -24.56 -13.28
CA TYR A 20 -6.68 -25.57 -13.37
C TYR A 20 -5.95 -25.46 -14.72
N ARG A 21 -4.61 -25.36 -14.68
CA ARG A 21 -3.71 -25.20 -15.84
C ARG A 21 -3.94 -23.95 -16.72
N SER A 22 -4.74 -22.98 -16.27
CA SER A 22 -4.88 -21.71 -16.99
C SER A 22 -3.74 -20.75 -16.64
N SER A 23 -3.15 -20.12 -17.66
CA SER A 23 -2.23 -18.99 -17.50
C SER A 23 -2.98 -17.68 -17.24
N HIS A 24 -4.26 -17.61 -17.58
CA HIS A 24 -5.11 -16.44 -17.36
C HIS A 24 -6.01 -16.63 -16.13
N SER A 25 -6.17 -15.56 -15.37
CA SER A 25 -7.14 -15.45 -14.28
C SER A 25 -8.56 -15.55 -14.84
N ALA A 26 -9.43 -16.23 -14.10
CA ALA A 26 -10.86 -16.22 -14.34
C ALA A 26 -11.51 -14.94 -13.78
N PHE A 27 -10.99 -14.42 -12.66
CA PHE A 27 -11.36 -13.13 -12.04
C PHE A 27 -10.34 -12.75 -10.97
N GLY A 28 -10.40 -11.51 -10.47
CA GLY A 28 -9.51 -11.03 -9.40
C GLY A 28 -8.14 -10.56 -9.90
N GLU A 29 -8.06 -10.05 -11.13
CA GLU A 29 -6.87 -9.37 -11.64
C GLU A 29 -6.60 -8.07 -10.88
N ILE A 30 -5.34 -7.64 -10.86
CA ILE A 30 -4.91 -6.53 -10.00
C ILE A 30 -5.72 -5.25 -10.22
N GLY A 31 -6.01 -4.87 -11.46
CA GLY A 31 -6.84 -3.70 -11.75
C GLY A 31 -8.26 -3.82 -11.19
N GLY A 32 -8.87 -5.00 -11.28
CA GLY A 32 -10.18 -5.27 -10.68
C GLY A 32 -10.15 -5.29 -9.15
N VAL A 33 -9.10 -5.86 -8.56
CA VAL A 33 -8.87 -5.85 -7.11
C VAL A 33 -8.75 -4.41 -6.60
N LEU A 34 -7.98 -3.57 -7.27
CA LEU A 34 -7.78 -2.16 -6.89
C LEU A 34 -9.06 -1.33 -7.07
N SER A 35 -9.84 -1.58 -8.12
CA SER A 35 -11.15 -0.95 -8.29
C SER A 35 -12.11 -1.34 -7.16
N ASN A 36 -12.21 -2.63 -6.86
CA ASN A 36 -13.06 -3.13 -5.78
C ASN A 36 -12.61 -2.60 -4.41
N LEU A 37 -11.29 -2.52 -4.19
CA LEU A 37 -10.71 -1.93 -2.99
C LEU A 37 -11.09 -0.45 -2.87
N SER A 38 -10.97 0.31 -3.96
CA SER A 38 -11.37 1.73 -4.02
C SER A 38 -12.83 1.92 -3.66
N ASP A 39 -13.72 1.10 -4.22
CA ASP A 39 -15.14 1.15 -3.91
C ASP A 39 -15.43 0.75 -2.45
N TRP A 40 -14.73 -0.27 -1.95
CA TRP A 40 -14.90 -0.74 -0.57
C TRP A 40 -14.46 0.28 0.48
N VAL A 41 -13.32 0.95 0.29
CA VAL A 41 -12.83 1.95 1.26
C VAL A 41 -13.57 3.29 1.19
N SER A 42 -14.32 3.54 0.11
CA SER A 42 -15.03 4.79 -0.11
C SER A 42 -15.97 5.13 1.04
N GLY A 43 -15.78 6.32 1.63
CA GLY A 43 -16.59 6.82 2.75
C GLY A 43 -16.32 6.18 4.12
N LYS A 44 -15.38 5.22 4.23
CA LYS A 44 -15.00 4.61 5.51
C LYS A 44 -14.00 5.49 6.27
N SER A 45 -13.96 5.31 7.59
CA SER A 45 -12.83 5.75 8.41
C SER A 45 -11.63 4.84 8.19
N VAL A 46 -10.42 5.36 8.37
CA VAL A 46 -9.18 4.59 8.16
C VAL A 46 -9.15 3.34 9.05
N SER A 47 -9.63 3.41 10.30
CA SER A 47 -9.74 2.26 11.22
C SER A 47 -10.46 1.04 10.63
N LEU A 48 -11.42 1.26 9.73
CA LEU A 48 -12.26 0.20 9.16
C LEU A 48 -11.69 -0.38 7.86
N THR A 49 -10.45 -0.04 7.52
CA THR A 49 -9.81 -0.45 6.26
C THR A 49 -8.74 -1.52 6.43
N ALA A 50 -8.48 -2.01 7.64
CA ALA A 50 -7.60 -3.16 7.85
C ALA A 50 -8.23 -4.43 7.26
N THR A 51 -7.44 -5.20 6.51
CA THR A 51 -7.89 -6.44 5.85
C THR A 51 -7.43 -7.70 6.59
N TYR A 52 -6.48 -7.55 7.51
CA TYR A 52 -5.99 -8.60 8.38
C TYR A 52 -5.72 -8.00 9.77
N HIS A 53 -5.72 -8.86 10.77
CA HIS A 53 -5.26 -8.54 12.12
C HIS A 53 -4.17 -9.57 12.46
N PRO A 54 -2.93 -9.14 12.72
CA PRO A 54 -1.87 -10.06 13.09
C PRO A 54 -2.27 -10.80 14.37
N THR A 55 -2.26 -12.13 14.32
CA THR A 55 -2.35 -12.97 15.51
C THR A 55 -0.94 -13.34 15.93
N ASN A 56 -0.71 -13.46 17.24
CA ASN A 56 0.61 -13.71 17.86
C ASN A 56 1.35 -14.96 17.34
N GLU A 57 0.75 -15.78 16.48
CA GLU A 57 1.28 -17.08 16.04
C GLU A 57 1.81 -17.11 14.60
N GLN A 58 1.57 -16.09 13.76
CA GLN A 58 1.88 -16.17 12.32
C GLN A 58 2.85 -15.11 11.79
N ASP A 59 2.90 -13.91 12.37
CA ASP A 59 3.75 -12.83 11.89
C ASP A 59 4.27 -11.97 13.07
N GLU A 60 5.28 -12.45 13.80
CA GLU A 60 5.80 -11.83 15.04
C GLU A 60 6.25 -10.37 14.90
N ASN A 61 6.34 -9.80 13.69
CA ASN A 61 6.77 -8.42 13.44
C ASN A 61 5.87 -7.64 12.46
N LEU A 62 4.70 -8.16 12.09
CA LEU A 62 3.77 -7.44 11.20
C LEU A 62 2.61 -6.91 12.02
N LEU A 63 2.40 -5.59 12.00
CA LEU A 63 1.23 -4.94 12.58
C LEU A 63 0.21 -4.57 11.51
N ASN A 64 -0.92 -3.97 11.89
CA ASN A 64 -2.00 -3.71 10.95
C ASN A 64 -1.54 -2.81 9.80
N THR A 65 -2.21 -2.97 8.66
CA THR A 65 -2.06 -2.09 7.51
C THR A 65 -3.42 -1.53 7.15
N TYR A 66 -3.48 -0.22 6.98
CA TYR A 66 -4.70 0.50 6.67
C TYR A 66 -4.59 1.17 5.30
N CYS A 67 -5.69 1.27 4.56
CA CYS A 67 -5.74 2.09 3.37
C CYS A 67 -5.91 3.56 3.79
N PHE A 68 -4.86 4.34 3.63
CA PHE A 68 -4.89 5.78 3.87
C PHE A 68 -5.56 6.52 2.70
N SER A 69 -5.25 6.08 1.47
CA SER A 69 -5.76 6.69 0.25
C SER A 69 -5.61 5.74 -0.93
N ILE A 70 -6.59 5.72 -1.83
CA ILE A 70 -6.49 5.08 -3.14
C ILE A 70 -7.10 6.00 -4.18
N ARG A 71 -6.35 6.31 -5.24
CA ARG A 71 -6.82 7.15 -6.35
C ARG A 71 -6.57 6.45 -7.66
N SER A 72 -7.48 6.66 -8.61
CA SER A 72 -7.26 6.31 -10.01
C SER A 72 -7.24 7.56 -10.89
N ASN A 73 -6.59 7.46 -12.05
CA ASN A 73 -6.64 8.49 -13.09
C ASN A 73 -7.47 8.02 -14.30
N SER A 74 -7.70 8.91 -15.26
CA SER A 74 -8.42 8.59 -16.50
C SER A 74 -7.71 7.57 -17.39
N SER A 75 -6.40 7.38 -17.21
CA SER A 75 -5.60 6.36 -17.88
C SER A 75 -5.76 4.97 -17.27
N GLY A 76 -6.41 4.85 -16.11
CA GLY A 76 -6.63 3.60 -15.39
C GLY A 76 -5.50 3.23 -14.42
N ASP A 77 -4.53 4.11 -14.19
CA ASP A 77 -3.48 3.89 -13.20
C ASP A 77 -4.06 4.04 -11.79
N PHE A 78 -3.50 3.33 -10.82
CA PHE A 78 -3.83 3.51 -9.42
C PHE A 78 -2.63 3.99 -8.61
N LEU A 79 -2.88 4.90 -7.67
CA LEU A 79 -1.96 5.25 -6.59
C LEU A 79 -2.59 4.84 -5.26
N LEU A 80 -2.05 3.80 -4.65
CA LEU A 80 -2.42 3.32 -3.32
C LEU A 80 -1.42 3.83 -2.29
N THR A 81 -1.92 4.42 -1.21
CA THR A 81 -1.14 4.78 -0.03
C THR A 81 -1.67 4.00 1.15
N THR A 82 -0.81 3.24 1.80
CA THR A 82 -1.13 2.55 3.05
C THR A 82 -0.52 3.26 4.24
N TRP A 83 -1.15 3.14 5.40
CA TRP A 83 -0.52 3.39 6.68
C TRP A 83 -0.14 2.05 7.30
N ASN A 84 1.16 1.85 7.51
CA ASN A 84 1.68 0.61 8.06
C ASN A 84 2.02 0.86 9.53
N GLU A 85 1.30 0.18 10.41
CA GLU A 85 1.52 0.28 11.85
C GLU A 85 2.92 -0.25 12.21
N THR A 86 3.55 0.40 13.20
CA THR A 86 4.82 -0.02 13.78
C THR A 86 4.71 -0.06 15.29
N GLU A 87 5.61 -0.76 15.95
CA GLU A 87 5.69 -0.70 17.41
C GLU A 87 5.88 0.76 17.87
N SER A 88 5.29 1.06 19.02
CA SER A 88 5.48 2.32 19.71
C SER A 88 6.86 2.31 20.39
N ASP A 89 7.93 2.61 19.65
CA ASP A 89 9.21 2.90 20.29
C ASP A 89 9.19 4.30 20.91
N GLU A 90 9.70 4.45 22.14
CA GLU A 90 9.81 5.73 22.86
C GLU A 90 10.62 6.75 22.03
N GLY A 91 9.92 7.61 21.29
CA GLY A 91 10.44 8.65 20.42
C GLY A 91 9.34 9.30 19.58
N THR A 92 9.66 10.36 18.83
CA THR A 92 8.69 11.02 17.93
C THR A 92 8.43 10.16 16.69
N VAL A 93 7.48 9.24 16.77
CA VAL A 93 6.99 8.45 15.63
C VAL A 93 5.86 9.23 14.93
N ALA A 94 5.78 9.15 13.60
CA ALA A 94 4.64 9.71 12.89
C ALA A 94 3.37 8.94 13.25
N SER A 95 2.27 9.68 13.42
CA SER A 95 1.02 9.13 13.94
C SER A 95 -0.15 9.52 13.06
N LEU A 96 -1.06 8.56 12.86
CA LEU A 96 -2.25 8.75 12.04
C LEU A 96 -3.54 8.67 12.87
N GLU A 97 -4.40 9.67 12.73
CA GLU A 97 -5.73 9.66 13.32
C GLU A 97 -6.64 8.64 12.60
N LEU A 98 -7.01 7.56 13.27
CA LEU A 98 -7.79 6.49 12.65
C LEU A 98 -9.26 6.83 12.41
N THR A 99 -9.81 7.80 13.17
CA THR A 99 -11.18 8.30 13.03
C THR A 99 -11.35 9.19 11.81
N GLY A 100 -10.26 9.68 11.24
CA GLY A 100 -10.25 10.41 9.98
C GLY A 100 -10.87 9.58 8.85
N ARG A 101 -11.57 10.25 7.94
CA ARG A 101 -11.99 9.64 6.67
C ARG A 101 -10.75 9.34 5.84
N VAL A 102 -10.78 8.24 5.10
CA VAL A 102 -9.81 7.96 4.02
C VAL A 102 -9.66 9.24 3.19
N GLU A 103 -8.43 9.54 2.77
CA GLU A 103 -8.05 10.75 2.03
C GLU A 103 -8.01 12.09 2.81
N ASN A 104 -8.61 12.19 4.00
CA ASN A 104 -8.69 13.42 4.78
C ASN A 104 -8.07 13.29 6.19
N ALA A 105 -7.44 12.17 6.50
CA ALA A 105 -6.81 11.96 7.80
C ALA A 105 -5.50 12.78 7.90
N ALA A 106 -5.33 13.49 9.01
CA ALA A 106 -4.14 14.29 9.27
C ALA A 106 -2.97 13.38 9.71
N ILE A 107 -1.77 13.66 9.19
CA ILE A 107 -0.52 13.06 9.68
C ILE A 107 0.13 14.08 10.59
N GLU A 108 0.26 13.75 11.87
CA GLU A 108 0.93 14.60 12.85
C GLU A 108 2.23 13.94 13.33
N LEU A 109 3.28 14.76 13.49
CA LEU A 109 4.57 14.37 14.07
C LEU A 109 4.58 14.88 15.51
N ILE A 110 3.88 14.18 16.42
CA ILE A 110 3.73 14.53 17.85
C ILE A 110 3.83 13.23 18.66
N ASP A 111 4.18 13.32 19.95
CA ASP A 111 3.97 12.23 20.92
C ASP A 111 2.56 11.64 20.73
N VAL A 112 2.48 10.34 20.46
CA VAL A 112 1.27 9.64 19.97
C VAL A 112 0.07 9.90 20.90
N PRO A 113 -0.90 10.75 20.51
CA PRO A 113 -2.09 10.99 21.33
C PRO A 113 -3.03 9.78 21.30
N ASP A 114 -3.89 9.65 22.31
CA ASP A 114 -4.96 8.65 22.32
C ASP A 114 -5.81 8.75 21.02
N GLY A 115 -5.98 7.63 20.31
CA GLY A 115 -6.71 7.57 19.03
C GLY A 115 -5.84 7.64 17.78
N TYR A 116 -4.52 7.75 17.93
CA TYR A 116 -3.57 7.70 16.82
C TYR A 116 -2.81 6.37 16.76
N VAL A 117 -2.50 5.90 15.56
CA VAL A 117 -1.67 4.70 15.35
C VAL A 117 -0.27 5.09 14.88
N PRO A 118 0.80 4.70 15.59
CA PRO A 118 2.17 4.92 15.15
C PRO A 118 2.45 4.10 13.90
N GLY A 119 3.19 4.69 12.96
CA GLY A 119 3.49 4.00 11.72
C GLY A 119 4.15 4.86 10.68
N TYR A 120 4.09 4.41 9.44
CA TYR A 120 4.62 5.15 8.30
C TYR A 120 3.73 4.98 7.05
N PRO A 121 3.67 6.01 6.19
CA PRO A 121 3.01 5.88 4.90
C PRO A 121 3.89 5.09 3.91
N ALA A 122 3.28 4.20 3.14
CA ALA A 122 3.91 3.55 1.99
C ALA A 122 3.10 3.80 0.72
N TYR A 123 3.79 4.07 -0.38
CA TYR A 123 3.18 4.52 -1.64
C TYR A 123 3.43 3.50 -2.74
N PHE A 124 2.36 3.12 -3.44
CA PHE A 124 2.37 2.11 -4.48
C PHE A 124 1.66 2.63 -5.73
N TRP A 125 2.38 2.71 -6.84
CA TRP A 125 1.84 3.07 -8.14
C TRP A 125 1.64 1.82 -8.99
N PHE A 126 0.41 1.60 -9.45
CA PHE A 126 0.03 0.51 -10.35
C PHE A 126 -0.32 1.10 -11.71
N PRO A 127 0.63 1.16 -12.65
CA PRO A 127 0.37 1.63 -14.00
C PRO A 127 -0.58 0.69 -14.75
N ASN A 128 -1.53 1.26 -15.48
CA ASN A 128 -2.42 0.48 -16.32
C ASN A 128 -1.67 -0.18 -17.48
N GLY A 129 -2.12 -1.36 -17.90
CA GLY A 129 -1.53 -2.11 -19.01
C GLY A 129 -0.16 -2.75 -18.72
N LEU A 130 0.40 -2.57 -17.52
CA LEU A 130 1.59 -3.26 -17.05
C LEU A 130 1.23 -4.23 -15.94
N ASN A 131 1.79 -5.44 -16.00
CA ASN A 131 1.60 -6.46 -14.98
C ASN A 131 2.62 -6.26 -13.84
N GLY A 132 2.54 -5.10 -13.19
CA GLY A 132 3.55 -4.64 -12.26
C GLY A 132 3.10 -3.46 -11.41
N PHE A 133 3.92 -3.08 -10.45
CA PHE A 133 3.73 -1.88 -9.64
C PHE A 133 5.09 -1.28 -9.25
N ALA A 134 5.08 -0.05 -8.76
CA ALA A 134 6.24 0.61 -8.22
C ALA A 134 6.03 1.05 -6.78
N THR A 135 7.04 0.89 -5.93
CA THR A 135 7.08 1.54 -4.60
C THR A 135 7.74 2.91 -4.73
N ILE A 136 7.19 3.94 -4.09
CA ILE A 136 7.76 5.29 -4.06
C ILE A 136 8.18 5.64 -2.63
N GLN A 137 9.46 5.98 -2.41
CA GLN A 137 10.02 6.27 -1.09
C GLN A 137 10.67 7.65 -1.07
N PHE A 138 10.22 8.56 -0.20
CA PHE A 138 10.79 9.92 -0.10
C PHE A 138 11.89 10.05 0.97
N ARG A 139 11.72 9.41 2.14
CA ARG A 139 12.67 9.49 3.28
C ARG A 139 12.75 8.21 4.14
N SER A 140 11.69 7.40 4.14
CA SER A 140 11.64 6.13 4.86
C SER A 140 12.58 5.08 4.24
N ARG A 141 13.21 4.25 5.09
CA ARG A 141 13.93 3.04 4.65
C ARG A 141 12.98 1.90 4.28
N LEU A 142 11.75 1.95 4.77
CA LEU A 142 10.75 0.90 4.61
C LEU A 142 9.83 1.23 3.45
N ASN A 143 9.68 0.28 2.53
CA ASN A 143 8.88 0.44 1.31
C ASN A 143 7.47 -0.15 1.42
N GLY A 144 7.13 -0.77 2.56
CA GLY A 144 5.82 -1.37 2.82
C GLY A 144 5.45 -2.56 1.94
N ARG A 145 6.38 -3.15 1.17
CA ARG A 145 6.05 -4.24 0.23
C ARG A 145 5.46 -5.47 0.92
N ASN A 146 5.98 -5.82 2.11
CA ASN A 146 5.42 -6.93 2.89
C ASN A 146 3.99 -6.60 3.32
N ASN A 147 3.79 -5.41 3.91
CA ASN A 147 2.48 -4.89 4.29
C ASN A 147 1.49 -4.93 3.12
N LEU A 148 1.87 -4.46 1.92
CA LEU A 148 1.02 -4.51 0.72
C LEU A 148 0.59 -5.94 0.36
N THR A 149 1.50 -6.91 0.49
CA THR A 149 1.23 -8.31 0.15
C THR A 149 0.13 -8.88 1.06
N HIS A 150 0.30 -8.74 2.37
CA HIS A 150 -0.70 -9.17 3.35
C HIS A 150 -1.99 -8.34 3.24
N TYR A 151 -1.87 -7.05 2.92
CA TYR A 151 -3.03 -6.17 2.78
C TYR A 151 -3.95 -6.59 1.63
N LEU A 152 -3.36 -6.97 0.49
CA LEU A 152 -4.11 -7.35 -0.70
C LEU A 152 -4.49 -8.85 -0.74
N GLU A 153 -3.88 -9.72 0.08
CA GLU A 153 -4.16 -11.17 0.07
C GLU A 153 -5.62 -11.53 0.45
N PRO A 154 -6.28 -10.90 1.43
CA PRO A 154 -7.68 -11.21 1.71
C PRO A 154 -8.61 -10.84 0.55
N VAL A 155 -8.24 -9.85 -0.26
CA VAL A 155 -9.01 -9.35 -1.41
C VAL A 155 -8.55 -9.97 -2.74
N SER A 156 -7.48 -10.76 -2.75
CA SER A 156 -6.92 -11.40 -3.94
C SER A 156 -6.20 -12.71 -3.61
N LYS A 157 -6.33 -13.77 -4.42
CA LYS A 157 -5.51 -14.99 -4.22
C LYS A 157 -4.01 -14.65 -4.14
N PRO A 158 -3.17 -15.47 -3.46
CA PRO A 158 -1.84 -15.07 -3.02
C PRO A 158 -1.03 -14.45 -4.15
N LEU A 159 -0.75 -13.16 -3.99
CA LEU A 159 0.04 -12.37 -4.91
C LEU A 159 1.49 -12.85 -4.85
N LYS A 160 2.08 -13.09 -6.01
CA LYS A 160 3.51 -13.42 -6.15
C LYS A 160 4.22 -12.37 -6.97
N TYR A 161 5.43 -12.00 -6.56
CA TYR A 161 6.20 -10.93 -7.18
C TYR A 161 7.66 -11.32 -7.37
N SER A 162 8.27 -10.74 -8.40
CA SER A 162 9.72 -10.75 -8.65
C SER A 162 10.26 -9.32 -8.69
N GLU A 163 11.45 -9.09 -8.11
CA GLU A 163 12.13 -7.79 -8.18
C GLU A 163 12.85 -7.70 -9.52
N GLN A 164 12.60 -6.63 -10.28
CA GLN A 164 13.42 -6.33 -11.46
C GLN A 164 14.63 -5.53 -11.00
N THR A 165 15.81 -6.15 -11.02
CA THR A 165 17.08 -5.42 -10.99
C THR A 165 17.34 -4.81 -12.36
N SER A 166 16.58 -3.77 -12.71
CA SER A 166 17.01 -2.85 -13.77
C SER A 166 18.02 -1.86 -13.18
N GLU A 167 19.08 -1.57 -13.92
CA GLU A 167 19.98 -0.47 -13.60
C GLU A 167 19.14 0.79 -13.31
N LEU A 168 19.43 1.42 -12.17
CA LEU A 168 18.66 2.53 -11.60
C LEU A 168 18.48 3.67 -12.62
N HIS A 169 17.38 3.66 -13.37
CA HIS A 169 16.87 4.88 -13.97
C HIS A 169 16.07 5.60 -12.89
N GLU A 170 16.72 6.52 -12.17
CA GLU A 170 16.06 7.49 -11.30
C GLU A 170 15.07 8.32 -12.12
N ALA A 171 13.81 7.89 -12.15
CA ALA A 171 12.72 8.72 -12.64
C ALA A 171 12.33 9.71 -11.53
N VAL A 172 12.87 10.93 -11.60
CA VAL A 172 12.43 12.04 -10.74
C VAL A 172 11.05 12.51 -11.22
N ILE A 173 9.99 11.94 -10.65
CA ILE A 173 8.62 12.43 -10.87
C ILE A 173 8.39 13.60 -9.92
N GLN A 174 8.39 14.83 -10.46
CA GLN A 174 7.96 16.01 -9.73
C GLN A 174 6.43 16.06 -9.71
N MET A 175 5.82 15.76 -8.56
CA MET A 175 4.40 16.04 -8.34
C MET A 175 4.24 17.53 -8.01
N ARG A 176 3.51 18.27 -8.85
CA ARG A 176 3.06 19.63 -8.52
C ARG A 176 1.78 19.53 -7.69
N VAL A 177 1.75 20.24 -6.57
CA VAL A 177 0.56 20.50 -5.75
C VAL A 177 -0.36 21.47 -6.47
#